data_AF-A0A7V5G755-F1
#
_entry.id   AF-A0A7V5G755-F1
#
_cell.length_a   1.000
_cell.length_b   1.000
_cell.length_c   1.000
_cell.angle_alpha   90.00
_cell.angle_beta   90.00
_cell.angle_gamma   90.00
#
_symmetry.space_group_name_H-M   'P 1'
#
loop_
_entity.id
_entity.type
_entity.pdbx_description
1 polymer ?
#
loop_
_entity_poly.entity_id
_entity_poly.type
_entity_poly.pdbx_seq_one_letter_code
_entity_poly.pdbx_strand_id
1 'polypeptide(L)'
;FVQNQRPEYVGAIQKRFAWGLGLLLALPMFYLLVINFQPNPIKVLVCILCLILLFLESAFSICLGCKFFEIFKKDPVKYCPGGVCEIRVKEPVQQFDIAQKIIAITVSLALIVGIYSYFTKVESKTFLAKKVKVMMMSDEEREAMEEAEMDKAFDEF
;
A
#
# COMPACT_ATOMS: atom_id res chain seq x y z
N PHE A 1 -28.90 9.54 -10.61
CA PHE A 1 -28.55 9.63 -12.04
C PHE A 1 -27.61 8.46 -12.39
N VAL A 2 -28.15 7.25 -12.63
CA VAL A 2 -27.40 6.01 -12.95
C VAL A 2 -28.12 5.20 -14.06
N GLN A 3 -29.14 5.78 -14.69
CA GLN A 3 -30.02 5.04 -15.62
C GLN A 3 -29.41 4.76 -17.00
N ASN A 4 -28.30 5.43 -17.37
CA ASN A 4 -27.68 5.30 -18.69
C ASN A 4 -26.26 4.70 -18.66
N GLN A 5 -25.90 4.01 -17.57
CA GLN A 5 -24.63 3.28 -17.47
C GLN A 5 -24.80 1.87 -18.05
N ARG A 6 -23.77 1.33 -18.71
CA ARG A 6 -23.81 -0.07 -19.15
C ARG A 6 -23.84 -0.97 -17.91
N PRO A 7 -24.78 -1.92 -17.79
CA PRO A 7 -24.84 -2.81 -16.64
C PRO A 7 -23.61 -3.72 -16.63
N GLU A 8 -22.96 -3.80 -15.49
CA GLU A 8 -21.92 -4.80 -15.25
C GLU A 8 -22.57 -6.09 -14.75
N TYR A 9 -22.43 -7.16 -15.52
CA TYR A 9 -22.97 -8.46 -15.15
C TYR A 9 -22.03 -9.16 -14.17
N VAL A 10 -22.58 -9.51 -13.01
CA VAL A 10 -21.88 -10.18 -11.92
C VAL A 10 -22.57 -11.48 -11.57
N GLY A 11 -21.82 -12.47 -11.08
CA GLY A 11 -22.37 -13.78 -10.78
C GLY A 11 -23.44 -13.73 -9.68
N ALA A 12 -24.63 -14.22 -10.01
CA ALA A 12 -25.80 -14.13 -9.13
C ALA A 12 -25.62 -14.88 -7.80
N ILE A 13 -24.93 -16.02 -7.83
CA ILE A 13 -24.73 -16.87 -6.64
C ILE A 13 -23.82 -16.18 -5.62
N GLN A 14 -22.72 -15.57 -6.07
CA GLN A 14 -21.77 -14.90 -5.18
C GLN A 14 -22.41 -13.65 -4.55
N LYS A 15 -23.20 -12.91 -5.34
CA LYS A 15 -23.93 -11.74 -4.86
C LYS A 15 -24.95 -12.10 -3.77
N ARG A 16 -25.68 -13.22 -3.94
CA ARG A 16 -26.60 -13.71 -2.90
C ARG A 16 -25.88 -14.10 -1.61
N PHE A 17 -24.71 -14.74 -1.71
CA PHE A 17 -23.91 -15.08 -0.54
C PHE A 17 -23.40 -13.83 0.19
N ALA A 18 -22.86 -12.85 -0.55
CA ALA A 18 -22.41 -11.58 0.01
C ALA A 18 -23.55 -10.82 0.72
N TRP A 19 -24.74 -10.76 0.11
CA TRP A 19 -25.93 -10.19 0.75
C TRP A 19 -26.34 -10.93 2.02
N GLY A 20 -26.25 -12.26 2.03
CA GLY A 20 -26.51 -13.07 3.21
C GLY A 20 -25.53 -12.78 4.35
N LEU A 21 -24.24 -12.65 4.05
CA LEU A 21 -23.20 -12.29 5.03
C LEU A 21 -23.44 -10.90 5.64
N GLY A 22 -23.78 -9.91 4.79
CA GLY A 22 -24.11 -8.56 5.25
C GLY A 22 -25.34 -8.54 6.16
N LEU A 23 -26.38 -9.30 5.81
CA LEU A 23 -27.60 -9.42 6.62
C LEU A 23 -27.32 -10.12 7.96
N LEU A 24 -26.47 -11.15 7.96
CA LEU A 24 -26.02 -11.85 9.16
C LEU A 24 -25.27 -10.92 10.13
N LEU A 25 -24.47 -9.98 9.63
CA LEU A 25 -23.79 -8.97 10.45
C LEU A 25 -24.72 -7.85 10.92
N ALA A 26 -25.69 -7.46 10.10
CA ALA A 26 -26.63 -6.38 10.41
C ALA A 26 -27.62 -6.75 11.52
N LEU A 27 -28.11 -7.99 11.56
CA LEU A 27 -29.07 -8.46 12.57
C LEU A 27 -28.59 -8.31 14.04
N PRO A 28 -27.40 -8.81 14.44
CA PRO A 28 -26.91 -8.64 15.80
C PRO A 28 -26.62 -7.17 16.10
N MET A 29 -26.16 -6.38 15.14
CA MET A 29 -25.98 -4.93 15.31
C MET A 29 -27.30 -4.22 15.61
N PHE A 30 -28.34 -4.51 14.83
CA PHE A 30 -29.67 -3.98 15.05
C PHE A 30 -30.20 -4.38 16.44
N TYR A 31 -30.06 -5.65 16.83
CA TYR A 31 -30.50 -6.13 18.13
C TYR A 31 -29.76 -5.45 19.30
N LEU A 32 -28.44 -5.28 19.18
CA LEU A 32 -27.58 -4.72 20.21
C LEU A 32 -27.66 -3.19 20.32
N LEU A 33 -28.14 -2.47 19.29
CA LEU A 33 -28.30 -1.01 19.33
C LEU A 33 -29.74 -0.59 19.61
N VAL A 34 -30.73 -1.27 19.01
CA VAL A 34 -32.14 -0.84 19.07
C VAL A 34 -32.88 -1.51 20.22
N ILE A 35 -32.77 -2.83 20.37
CA ILE A 35 -33.57 -3.58 21.34
C ILE A 35 -32.94 -3.53 22.73
N ASN A 36 -31.64 -3.81 22.82
CA ASN A 36 -30.90 -3.67 24.06
C ASN A 36 -30.12 -2.37 24.02
N PHE A 37 -30.48 -1.33 24.76
CA PHE A 37 -29.73 -0.07 24.74
C PHE A 37 -28.53 -0.05 25.72
N GLN A 38 -28.44 -0.99 26.64
CA GLN A 38 -27.43 -0.99 27.72
C GLN A 38 -25.99 -1.12 27.17
N PRO A 39 -25.04 -0.26 27.57
CA PRO A 39 -23.65 -0.35 27.13
C PRO A 39 -23.00 -1.62 27.69
N ASN A 40 -22.52 -2.50 26.81
CA ASN A 40 -21.86 -3.76 27.17
C ASN A 40 -20.55 -3.87 26.36
N PRO A 41 -19.42 -4.28 26.97
CA PRO A 41 -18.14 -4.47 26.27
C PRO A 41 -18.25 -5.37 25.03
N ILE A 42 -19.13 -6.37 25.06
CA ILE A 42 -19.40 -7.26 23.91
C ILE A 42 -19.88 -6.45 22.70
N LYS A 43 -20.74 -5.43 22.90
CA LYS A 43 -21.23 -4.59 21.80
C LYS A 43 -20.13 -3.81 21.13
N VAL A 44 -19.23 -3.23 21.93
CA VAL A 44 -18.09 -2.46 21.43
C VAL A 44 -17.19 -3.36 20.59
N LEU A 45 -16.94 -4.59 21.05
CA LEU A 45 -16.13 -5.57 20.32
C LEU A 45 -16.76 -5.96 18.97
N VAL A 46 -18.06 -6.28 18.95
CA VAL A 46 -18.75 -6.60 17.69
C VAL A 46 -18.79 -5.39 16.75
N CYS A 47 -18.97 -4.17 17.27
CA CYS A 47 -18.94 -2.94 16.46
C CYS A 47 -17.59 -2.74 15.78
N ILE A 48 -16.50 -2.84 16.55
CA ILE A 48 -15.14 -2.68 16.03
C ILE A 48 -14.86 -3.73 14.95
N LEU A 49 -15.24 -4.99 15.18
CA LEU A 49 -15.09 -6.06 14.20
C LEU A 49 -15.88 -5.77 12.91
N CYS A 50 -17.10 -5.26 13.02
CA CYS A 50 -17.93 -4.92 11.87
C CYS A 50 -17.36 -3.73 11.08
N LEU A 51 -16.84 -2.72 11.76
CA LEU A 51 -16.18 -1.56 11.15
C LEU A 51 -14.87 -1.95 10.43
N ILE A 52 -14.08 -2.85 11.02
CA ILE A 52 -12.86 -3.37 10.39
C ILE A 52 -13.20 -4.13 9.11
N LEU A 53 -14.18 -5.04 9.16
CA LEU A 53 -14.61 -5.79 7.97
C LEU A 53 -15.10 -4.85 6.86
N LEU A 54 -15.92 -3.86 7.21
CA LEU A 54 -16.43 -2.87 6.26
C LEU A 54 -15.30 -1.99 5.68
N PHE A 55 -14.33 -1.61 6.50
CA PHE A 55 -13.15 -0.85 6.07
C PHE A 55 -12.29 -1.65 5.07
N LEU A 56 -12.05 -2.93 5.34
CA LEU A 56 -11.26 -3.78 4.44
C LEU A 56 -11.93 -3.97 3.08
N GLU A 57 -13.26 -4.12 3.06
CA GLU A 57 -14.03 -4.29 1.83
C GLU A 57 -14.09 -2.99 1.00
N SER A 58 -14.23 -1.84 1.66
CA SER A 58 -14.31 -0.55 0.98
C SER A 58 -12.96 0.03 0.57
N ALA A 59 -11.91 -0.10 1.40
CA ALA A 59 -10.60 0.50 1.14
C ALA A 59 -9.70 -0.36 0.24
N PHE A 60 -9.68 -1.69 0.43
CA PHE A 60 -8.82 -2.59 -0.35
C PHE A 60 -9.56 -3.26 -1.51
N SER A 61 -10.88 -3.08 -1.64
CA SER A 61 -11.72 -3.74 -2.67
C SER A 61 -11.58 -5.27 -2.70
N ILE A 62 -11.07 -5.87 -1.62
CA ILE A 62 -10.99 -7.33 -1.44
C ILE A 62 -12.30 -7.76 -0.81
N CYS A 63 -13.18 -8.38 -1.61
CA CYS A 63 -14.44 -8.90 -1.10
C CYS A 63 -14.18 -10.18 -0.29
N LEU A 64 -14.14 -10.04 1.04
CA LEU A 64 -14.04 -11.18 1.97
C LEU A 64 -15.19 -12.16 1.76
N GLY A 65 -16.39 -11.69 1.40
CA GLY A 65 -17.53 -12.54 1.05
C GLY A 65 -17.23 -13.49 -0.11
N CYS A 66 -16.61 -13.00 -1.19
CA CYS A 66 -16.17 -13.85 -2.31
C CYS A 66 -15.08 -14.84 -1.88
N LYS A 67 -14.14 -14.42 -1.03
CA LYS A 67 -13.06 -15.27 -0.51
C LYS A 67 -13.58 -16.40 0.38
N PHE A 68 -14.54 -16.11 1.25
CA PHE A 68 -15.23 -17.12 2.06
C PHE A 68 -16.07 -18.05 1.18
N PHE A 69 -16.76 -17.52 0.17
CA PHE A 69 -17.53 -18.33 -0.77
C PHE A 69 -16.63 -19.35 -1.49
N GLU A 70 -15.47 -18.94 -1.98
CA GLU A 70 -14.47 -19.83 -2.59
C GLU A 70 -14.06 -20.98 -1.66
N ILE A 71 -13.80 -20.66 -0.39
CA ILE A 71 -13.38 -21.65 0.62
C ILE A 71 -14.51 -22.65 0.91
N PHE A 72 -15.75 -22.17 1.08
CA PHE A 72 -16.89 -23.02 1.43
C PHE A 72 -17.40 -23.86 0.27
N LYS A 73 -17.50 -23.29 -0.93
CA LYS A 73 -18.03 -23.97 -2.12
C LYS A 73 -16.95 -24.74 -2.91
N LYS A 74 -15.66 -24.44 -2.69
CA LYS A 74 -14.52 -24.97 -3.46
C LYS A 74 -14.61 -24.70 -4.97
N ASP A 75 -15.54 -23.85 -5.39
CA ASP A 75 -15.74 -23.44 -6.77
C ASP A 75 -14.99 -22.14 -7.02
N PRO A 76 -14.26 -22.01 -8.14
CA PRO A 76 -13.56 -20.77 -8.46
C PRO A 76 -14.57 -19.64 -8.67
N VAL A 77 -14.31 -18.52 -7.99
CA VAL A 77 -15.14 -17.32 -8.12
C VAL A 77 -14.89 -16.71 -9.50
N LYS A 78 -15.95 -16.58 -10.31
CA LYS A 78 -15.93 -15.96 -11.65
C LYS A 78 -16.90 -14.79 -11.69
N TYR A 79 -16.57 -13.71 -12.40
CA TYR A 79 -17.47 -12.55 -12.59
C TYR A 79 -17.76 -11.77 -11.29
N CYS A 80 -16.70 -11.33 -10.60
CA CYS A 80 -16.81 -10.35 -9.51
C CYS A 80 -16.91 -8.92 -10.08
N PRO A 81 -17.64 -8.00 -9.41
CA PRO A 81 -17.73 -6.60 -9.83
C PRO A 81 -16.33 -5.98 -9.88
N GLY A 82 -16.00 -5.29 -10.97
CA GLY A 82 -14.68 -4.69 -11.19
C GLY A 82 -13.56 -5.69 -11.49
N GLY A 83 -13.87 -6.97 -11.73
CA GLY A 83 -12.87 -7.98 -12.10
C GLY A 83 -11.83 -8.28 -11.02
N VAL A 84 -12.08 -7.92 -9.75
CA VAL A 84 -11.10 -8.07 -8.65
C VAL A 84 -10.79 -9.51 -8.27
N CYS A 85 -11.74 -10.44 -8.46
CA CYS A 85 -11.53 -11.87 -8.20
C CYS A 85 -11.00 -12.61 -9.44
N GLU A 86 -10.93 -11.95 -10.60
CA GLU A 86 -10.39 -12.55 -11.81
C GLU A 86 -8.87 -12.41 -11.81
N ILE A 87 -8.17 -13.49 -12.21
CA ILE A 87 -6.72 -13.45 -12.35
C ILE A 87 -6.40 -12.46 -13.47
N ARG A 88 -5.93 -11.27 -13.09
CA ARG A 88 -5.53 -10.21 -14.02
C ARG A 88 -4.26 -10.66 -14.75
N VAL A 89 -4.45 -11.27 -15.92
CA VAL A 89 -3.35 -11.48 -16.86
C VAL A 89 -2.94 -10.10 -17.36
N LYS A 90 -1.69 -9.71 -17.15
CA LYS A 90 -1.17 -8.42 -17.62
C LYS A 90 -1.39 -8.35 -19.12
N GLU A 91 -2.16 -7.37 -19.56
CA GLU A 91 -2.36 -7.12 -20.98
C GLU A 91 -0.99 -6.79 -21.62
N PRO A 92 -0.78 -7.10 -22.91
CA PRO A 92 0.50 -6.84 -23.56
C PRO A 92 0.90 -5.34 -23.47
N VAL A 93 -0.08 -4.43 -23.40
CA VAL A 93 0.15 -2.98 -23.20
C VAL A 93 0.67 -2.62 -21.80
N GLN A 94 0.46 -3.48 -20.80
CA GLN A 94 0.94 -3.28 -19.41
C GLN A 94 2.32 -3.90 -19.17
N GLN A 95 2.88 -4.60 -20.16
CA GLN A 95 4.20 -5.21 -20.05
C GLN A 95 5.24 -4.27 -20.65
N PHE A 96 6.25 -3.90 -19.87
CA PHE A 96 7.37 -3.12 -20.39
C PHE A 96 8.18 -3.97 -21.35
N ASP A 97 8.43 -3.42 -22.53
CA ASP A 97 9.37 -3.98 -23.49
C ASP A 97 10.80 -3.99 -22.91
N ILE A 98 11.66 -4.87 -23.43
CA ILE A 98 13.05 -5.02 -22.96
C ILE A 98 13.80 -3.68 -23.12
N ALA A 99 13.58 -2.95 -24.22
CA ALA A 99 14.18 -1.65 -24.43
C ALA A 99 13.73 -0.62 -23.37
N GLN A 100 12.44 -0.60 -23.03
CA GLN A 100 11.90 0.31 -22.00
C GLN A 100 12.47 -0.01 -20.61
N LYS A 101 12.68 -1.30 -20.29
CA LYS A 101 13.32 -1.71 -19.03
C LYS A 101 14.77 -1.23 -18.95
N ILE A 102 15.55 -1.39 -20.02
CA ILE A 102 16.95 -0.95 -20.05
C ILE A 102 17.03 0.56 -19.85
N ILE A 103 16.23 1.34 -20.60
CA ILE A 103 16.22 2.81 -20.48
C ILE A 103 15.88 3.23 -19.05
N ALA A 104 14.83 2.65 -18.46
CA ALA A 104 14.41 2.97 -17.09
C ALA A 104 15.54 2.69 -16.08
N ILE A 105 16.19 1.53 -16.16
CA ILE A 105 17.30 1.16 -15.27
C ILE A 105 18.47 2.13 -15.43
N THR A 106 18.87 2.42 -16.67
CA THR A 106 20.02 3.30 -16.95
C THR A 106 19.76 4.72 -16.46
N VAL A 107 18.57 5.27 -16.71
CA VAL A 107 18.20 6.61 -16.23
C VAL A 107 18.12 6.65 -14.70
N SER A 108 17.57 5.61 -14.08
CA SER A 108 17.49 5.51 -12.61
C SER A 108 18.88 5.52 -11.98
N LEU A 109 19.81 4.71 -12.51
CA LEU A 109 21.20 4.66 -12.06
C LEU A 109 21.92 5.98 -12.29
N ALA A 110 21.75 6.59 -13.46
CA ALA A 110 22.35 7.88 -13.78
C ALA A 110 21.87 8.99 -12.83
N LEU A 111 20.58 9.00 -12.47
CA LEU A 111 20.05 9.93 -11.48
C LEU A 111 20.60 9.67 -10.09
N ILE A 112 20.69 8.40 -9.65
CA ILE A 112 21.27 8.06 -8.35
C ILE A 112 22.73 8.50 -8.27
N VAL A 113 23.54 8.21 -9.30
CA VAL A 113 24.94 8.64 -9.38
C VAL A 113 25.06 10.17 -9.47
N GLY A 114 24.18 10.81 -10.24
CA GLY A 114 24.10 12.27 -10.34
C GLY A 114 23.80 12.92 -9.00
N ILE A 115 22.82 12.39 -8.26
CA ILE A 115 22.46 12.85 -6.92
C ILE A 115 23.62 12.61 -5.94
N TYR A 116 24.22 11.41 -5.96
CA TYR A 116 25.37 11.09 -5.12
C TYR A 116 26.55 12.05 -5.37
N SER A 117 26.91 12.25 -6.63
CA SER A 117 28.01 13.16 -7.02
C SER A 117 27.71 14.61 -6.69
N TYR A 118 26.45 15.04 -6.80
CA TYR A 118 26.02 16.38 -6.38
C TYR A 118 26.19 16.57 -4.87
N PHE A 119 25.74 15.61 -4.06
CA PHE A 119 25.85 15.70 -2.60
C PHE A 119 27.30 15.62 -2.08
N THR A 120 28.18 14.88 -2.73
CA THR A 120 29.58 14.74 -2.30
C THR A 120 30.47 15.89 -2.79
N LYS A 121 30.35 16.29 -4.07
CA LYS A 121 31.28 17.25 -4.70
C LYS A 121 30.88 18.73 -4.59
N VAL A 122 29.60 19.06 -4.40
CA VAL A 122 29.17 20.46 -4.31
C VAL A 122 29.26 20.96 -2.87
N GLU A 123 29.82 22.15 -2.68
CA GLU A 123 29.91 22.80 -1.37
C GLU A 123 28.50 23.22 -0.90
N SER A 124 28.02 22.60 0.17
CA SER A 124 26.68 22.87 0.69
C SER A 124 26.73 23.88 1.83
N LYS A 125 25.94 24.95 1.70
CA LYS A 125 25.91 26.08 2.67
C LYS A 125 24.89 25.90 3.79
N THR A 126 24.13 24.81 3.81
CA THR A 126 23.06 24.55 4.79
C THR A 126 23.47 23.43 5.77
N PHE A 127 23.08 23.58 7.05
CA PHE A 127 23.41 22.60 8.10
C PHE A 127 22.94 21.18 7.78
N LEU A 128 21.73 21.04 7.23
CA LEU A 128 21.15 19.75 6.86
C LEU A 128 21.96 19.08 5.75
N ALA A 129 22.43 19.83 4.76
CA ALA A 129 23.23 19.28 3.68
C ALA A 129 24.64 18.88 4.13
N LYS A 130 25.24 19.58 5.10
CA LYS A 130 26.51 19.17 5.73
C LYS A 130 26.34 17.83 6.47
N LYS A 131 25.24 17.67 7.22
CA LYS A 131 24.89 16.39 7.88
C LYS A 131 24.66 15.25 6.89
N VAL A 132 23.93 15.49 5.80
CA VAL A 132 23.66 14.49 4.75
C VAL A 132 24.95 14.10 4.02
N LYS A 133 25.86 15.06 3.76
CA LYS A 133 27.17 14.77 3.16
C LYS A 133 28.00 13.81 4.01
N VAL A 134 28.11 14.07 5.31
CA VAL A 134 28.84 13.17 6.24
C VAL A 134 28.20 11.78 6.31
N MET A 135 26.86 11.69 6.23
CA MET A 135 26.16 10.40 6.24
C MET A 135 26.32 9.61 4.93
N MET A 136 26.50 10.28 3.78
CA MET A 136 26.63 9.63 2.47
C MET A 136 28.08 9.37 2.02
N MET A 137 29.07 9.84 2.77
CA MET A 137 30.49 9.53 2.53
C MET A 137 30.84 8.12 3.00
N SER A 138 31.82 7.47 2.34
CA SER A 138 32.34 6.19 2.82
C SER A 138 33.09 6.37 4.15
N ASP A 139 33.25 5.30 4.93
CA ASP A 139 33.94 5.39 6.22
C ASP A 139 35.39 5.89 6.08
N GLU A 140 36.09 5.49 5.00
CA GLU A 140 37.42 5.98 4.65
C GLU A 140 37.45 7.50 4.39
N GLU A 141 36.44 8.05 3.71
CA GLU A 141 36.35 9.50 3.44
C GLU A 141 36.04 10.31 4.70
N ARG A 142 35.41 9.70 5.71
CA ARG A 142 35.10 10.35 7.00
C ARG A 142 36.34 10.42 7.90
N GLU A 143 37.09 9.33 8.00
CA GLU A 143 38.33 9.27 8.77
C GLU A 143 39.36 10.28 8.24
N ALA A 144 39.53 10.37 6.92
CA ALA A 144 40.43 11.35 6.30
C ALA A 144 40.03 12.83 6.57
N MET A 145 38.72 13.11 6.71
CA MET A 145 38.23 14.44 7.07
C MET A 145 38.46 14.75 8.55
N GLU A 146 38.28 13.78 9.44
CA GLU A 146 38.54 13.92 10.88
C GLU A 146 40.04 14.12 11.15
N GLU A 147 40.92 13.37 10.48
CA GLU A 147 42.38 13.57 10.54
C GLU A 147 42.77 14.99 10.06
N ALA A 148 42.21 15.45 8.93
CA ALA A 148 42.48 16.80 8.43
C ALA A 148 41.94 17.93 9.33
N GLU A 149 40.88 17.69 10.11
CA GLU A 149 40.41 18.63 11.15
C GLU A 149 41.33 18.59 12.39
N MET A 150 41.82 17.41 12.77
CA MET A 150 42.77 17.24 13.88
C MET A 150 44.12 17.91 13.59
N ASP A 151 44.66 17.78 12.38
CA ASP A 151 45.91 18.41 11.97
C ASP A 151 45.81 19.94 12.01
N LYS A 152 44.70 20.50 11.52
CA LYS A 152 44.43 21.95 11.62
C LYS A 152 44.32 22.44 13.05
N ALA A 153 43.67 21.66 13.92
CA ALA A 153 43.57 21.99 15.33
C ALA A 153 44.93 21.94 16.05
N PHE A 154 45.84 21.07 15.60
CA PHE A 154 47.22 21.00 16.10
C PHE A 154 48.07 22.19 15.61
N ASP A 155 47.91 22.61 14.35
CA ASP A 155 48.61 23.78 13.79
C ASP A 155 48.14 25.12 14.38
N GLU A 156 46.92 25.18 14.93
CA GLU A 156 46.34 26.36 15.58
C GLU A 156 46.72 26.47 17.08
N PHE A 157 47.30 25.42 17.66
CA PHE A 157 47.77 25.35 19.05
C PHE A 157 49.24 25.74 19.21
#